data_AF-A0A7J2WQP0-F1
#
_entry.id   AF-A0A7J2WQP0-F1
#
_cell.length_a   1.000
_cell.length_b   1.000
_cell.length_c   1.000
_cell.angle_alpha   90.00
_cell.angle_beta   90.00
_cell.angle_gamma   90.00
#
_symmetry.space_group_name_H-M   'P 1'
#
loop_
_entity.id
_entity.type
_entity.pdbx_description
1 polymer ?
#
loop_
_entity_poly.entity_id
_entity_poly.type
_entity_poly.pdbx_seq_one_letter_code
_entity_poly.pdbx_strand_id
1 'polypeptide(L)'
;MGEYLNNRWAILMMPGPWSYESIEAWFPGIITDSLAIAGDFEPFWGRHEYASMGGCYYAGRLAVSEELLRIGRQASVLILREAYPGYIPVGVWNVRESVRNILRGRPEILSSLDECLKIVRGWLSLPIKLWMNNSRLLKTKAHQMSLEEFLL
;
A
#
# COMPACT_ATOMS: atom_id res chain seq x y z
N MET A 1 -3.20 -7.95 6.21
CA MET A 1 -4.12 -8.09 5.06
C MET A 1 -5.55 -7.81 5.51
N GLY A 2 -6.46 -7.46 4.61
CA GLY A 2 -7.88 -7.37 4.92
C GLY A 2 -8.77 -7.30 3.69
N GLU A 3 -10.04 -7.65 3.85
CA GLU A 3 -11.05 -7.60 2.80
C GLU A 3 -12.27 -6.79 3.29
N TYR A 4 -12.76 -5.88 2.46
CA TYR A 4 -13.96 -5.10 2.76
C TYR A 4 -14.62 -4.62 1.47
N LEU A 5 -15.95 -4.73 1.36
CA LEU A 5 -16.75 -4.30 0.21
C LEU A 5 -16.18 -4.79 -1.14
N ASN A 6 -15.86 -6.07 -1.29
CA ASN A 6 -15.23 -6.61 -2.52
C ASN A 6 -13.90 -5.92 -2.89
N ASN A 7 -13.17 -5.42 -1.89
CA ASN A 7 -11.80 -4.96 -2.06
C ASN A 7 -10.87 -5.79 -1.19
N ARG A 8 -9.76 -6.23 -1.75
CA ARG A 8 -8.67 -6.84 -0.99
C ARG A 8 -7.54 -5.84 -0.83
N TRP A 9 -6.99 -5.82 0.38
CA TRP A 9 -5.98 -4.88 0.80
C TRP A 9 -4.77 -5.62 1.34
N ALA A 10 -3.58 -5.16 0.93
CA ALA A 10 -2.32 -5.51 1.53
C ALA A 10 -1.59 -4.23 1.96
N ILE A 11 -1.30 -4.10 3.25
CA ILE A 11 -0.56 -2.97 3.79
C ILE A 11 0.77 -3.51 4.30
N LEU A 12 1.86 -3.06 3.69
CA LEU A 12 3.21 -3.44 4.04
C LEU A 12 3.85 -2.28 4.79
N MET A 13 4.36 -2.54 5.99
CA MET A 13 5.16 -1.59 6.76
C MET A 13 6.59 -2.11 6.82
N MET A 14 7.49 -1.44 6.12
CA MET A 14 8.90 -1.81 6.03
C MET A 14 9.73 -0.91 6.95
N PRO A 15 10.72 -1.44 7.68
CA PRO A 15 11.65 -0.63 8.44
C PRO A 15 12.37 0.40 7.55
N GLY A 16 12.52 1.62 8.06
CA GLY A 16 13.22 2.71 7.38
C GLY A 16 12.60 4.08 7.65
N PRO A 17 13.18 5.13 7.04
CA PRO A 17 12.62 6.47 7.09
C PRO A 17 11.21 6.49 6.51
N TRP A 18 10.39 7.42 7.02
CA TRP A 18 9.06 7.67 6.47
C TRP A 18 9.10 7.78 4.95
N SER A 19 8.18 7.08 4.31
CA SER A 19 7.82 7.23 2.91
C SER A 19 6.50 6.48 2.73
N TYR A 20 5.68 6.93 1.80
CA TYR A 20 4.33 6.38 1.67
C TYR A 20 3.95 6.22 0.21
N GLU A 21 3.45 5.05 -0.13
CA GLU A 21 2.93 4.72 -1.44
C GLU A 21 1.56 4.05 -1.32
N SER A 22 0.65 4.42 -2.20
CA SER A 22 -0.63 3.74 -2.37
C SER A 22 -0.80 3.39 -3.83
N ILE A 23 -1.21 2.16 -4.11
CA ILE A 23 -1.51 1.68 -5.46
C ILE A 23 -2.86 0.97 -5.43
N GLU A 24 -3.76 1.41 -6.30
CA GLU A 24 -5.09 0.85 -6.47
C GLU A 24 -5.20 0.24 -7.87
N ALA A 25 -5.74 -0.97 -7.92
CA ALA A 25 -6.11 -1.64 -9.15
C ALA A 25 -7.63 -1.90 -9.17
N TRP A 26 -8.28 -1.51 -10.25
CA TRP A 26 -9.70 -1.72 -10.48
C TRP A 26 -9.90 -2.71 -11.61
N PHE A 27 -10.54 -3.82 -11.29
CA PHE A 27 -10.88 -4.84 -12.28
C PHE A 27 -11.90 -4.29 -13.31
N PRO A 28 -11.94 -4.89 -14.52
CA PRO A 28 -12.89 -4.54 -15.56
C PRO A 28 -14.33 -4.42 -15.04
N GLY A 29 -15.04 -3.38 -15.49
CA GLY A 29 -16.45 -3.15 -15.17
C GLY A 29 -16.70 -2.31 -13.90
N ILE A 30 -15.64 -1.85 -13.21
CA ILE A 30 -15.79 -0.94 -12.07
C ILE A 30 -15.68 0.53 -12.50
N ILE A 31 -14.60 0.87 -13.20
CA ILE A 31 -14.34 2.23 -13.71
C ILE A 31 -14.19 2.20 -15.24
N THR A 32 -13.47 1.20 -15.75
CA THR A 32 -13.17 1.00 -17.17
C THR A 32 -13.45 -0.44 -17.57
N ASP A 33 -13.59 -0.71 -18.87
CA ASP A 33 -13.74 -2.07 -19.42
C ASP A 33 -12.45 -2.89 -19.39
N SER A 34 -11.32 -2.24 -19.10
CA SER A 34 -10.01 -2.87 -18.89
C SER A 34 -9.55 -2.69 -17.45
N LEU A 35 -8.50 -3.43 -17.06
CA LEU A 35 -7.82 -3.25 -15.78
C LEU A 35 -7.21 -1.85 -15.71
N ALA A 36 -7.64 -1.04 -14.73
CA ALA A 36 -7.05 0.25 -14.44
C ALA A 36 -6.17 0.16 -13.20
N ILE A 37 -5.00 0.81 -13.24
CA ILE A 37 -4.08 0.90 -12.10
C ILE A 37 -3.66 2.35 -11.93
N ALA A 38 -3.74 2.86 -10.70
CA ALA A 38 -3.22 4.16 -10.34
C ALA A 38 -2.40 4.04 -9.07
N GLY A 39 -1.31 4.80 -8.99
CA GLY A 39 -0.42 4.78 -7.85
C GLY A 39 0.23 6.13 -7.62
N ASP A 40 0.41 6.48 -6.36
CA ASP A 40 1.04 7.72 -5.93
C ASP A 40 2.03 7.43 -4.79
N PHE A 41 3.14 8.17 -4.79
CA PHE A 41 4.27 7.96 -3.88
C PHE A 41 4.74 9.27 -3.27
N GLU A 42 5.20 9.23 -2.02
CA GLU A 42 5.97 10.30 -1.37
C GLU A 42 7.24 9.79 -0.70
N PRO A 43 8.39 10.48 -0.90
CA PRO A 43 9.60 10.24 -0.14
C PRO A 43 9.49 10.84 1.28
N PHE A 44 10.56 10.71 2.06
CA PHE A 44 10.65 11.24 3.43
C PHE A 44 10.28 12.72 3.57
N TRP A 45 10.68 13.55 2.61
CA TRP A 45 10.43 14.99 2.61
C TRP A 45 8.99 15.35 2.19
N GLY A 46 8.15 14.36 1.89
CA GLY A 46 6.79 14.55 1.43
C GLY A 46 6.69 14.89 -0.06
N ARG A 47 5.56 15.50 -0.45
CA ARG A 47 5.24 15.90 -1.83
C ARG A 47 4.95 17.39 -1.89
N HIS A 48 5.27 17.99 -3.04
CA HIS A 48 4.91 19.38 -3.34
C HIS A 48 3.66 19.49 -4.22
N GLU A 49 3.35 18.43 -4.98
CA GLU A 49 2.20 18.38 -5.87
C GLU A 49 1.08 17.49 -5.29
N TYR A 50 -0.16 17.85 -5.63
CA TYR A 50 -1.34 17.09 -5.23
C TYR A 50 -1.30 15.67 -5.82
N ALA A 51 -1.77 14.68 -5.06
CA ALA A 51 -1.80 13.29 -5.51
C ALA A 51 -2.78 13.12 -6.69
N SER A 52 -2.33 12.44 -7.74
CA SER A 52 -3.15 12.12 -8.92
C SER A 52 -4.35 11.24 -8.58
N MET A 53 -4.20 10.33 -7.62
CA MET A 53 -5.26 9.50 -7.03
C MET A 53 -6.25 10.31 -6.18
N GLY A 54 -5.94 11.57 -5.87
CA GLY A 54 -6.78 12.46 -5.07
C GLY A 54 -7.02 11.96 -3.64
N GLY A 55 -8.26 12.07 -3.17
CA GLY A 55 -8.60 11.89 -1.76
C GLY A 55 -8.29 10.49 -1.20
N CYS A 56 -8.35 9.44 -2.03
CA CYS A 56 -8.02 8.08 -1.61
C CYS A 56 -6.59 7.97 -1.08
N TYR A 57 -5.63 8.61 -1.75
CA TYR A 57 -4.23 8.63 -1.34
C TYR A 57 -4.07 9.22 0.07
N TYR A 58 -4.67 10.40 0.31
CA TYR A 58 -4.58 11.10 1.58
C TYR A 58 -5.34 10.40 2.71
N ALA A 59 -6.43 9.70 2.42
CA ALA A 59 -7.15 8.90 3.40
C ALA A 59 -6.33 7.71 3.91
N GLY A 60 -5.67 6.97 3.01
CA GLY A 60 -4.75 5.91 3.40
C GLY A 60 -3.56 6.46 4.17
N ARG A 61 -2.98 7.58 3.71
CA ARG A 61 -1.85 8.26 4.36
C ARG A 61 -2.18 8.66 5.79
N LEU A 62 -3.33 9.31 5.99
CA LEU A 62 -3.81 9.71 7.31
C LEU A 62 -3.95 8.51 8.25
N ALA A 63 -4.64 7.45 7.80
CA ALA A 63 -4.85 6.25 8.61
C ALA A 63 -3.53 5.57 9.00
N VAL A 64 -2.55 5.53 8.09
CA VAL A 64 -1.21 5.01 8.38
C VAL A 64 -0.46 5.90 9.37
N SER A 65 -0.48 7.22 9.18
CA SER A 65 0.20 8.17 10.07
C SER A 65 -0.38 8.13 11.48
N GLU A 66 -1.71 8.01 11.63
CA GLU A 66 -2.37 7.83 12.93
C GLU A 66 -1.84 6.58 13.66
N GLU A 67 -1.70 5.46 12.95
CA GLU A 67 -1.20 4.21 13.53
C GLU A 67 0.27 4.31 13.93
N LEU A 68 1.12 4.82 13.04
CA LEU A 68 2.55 5.00 13.32
C LEU A 68 2.79 5.92 14.51
N LEU A 69 2.02 7.01 14.61
CA LEU A 69 2.03 7.91 15.76
C LEU A 69 1.60 7.18 17.04
N ARG A 70 0.52 6.38 16.98
CA ARG A 70 -0.01 5.61 18.11
C ARG A 70 1.02 4.61 18.67
N ILE A 71 1.77 3.94 17.79
CA ILE A 71 2.77 2.95 18.20
C ILE A 71 4.16 3.55 18.45
N GLY A 72 4.35 4.85 18.21
CA GLY A 72 5.61 5.56 18.41
C GLY A 72 6.73 5.08 17.47
N ARG A 73 6.40 4.74 16.22
CA ARG A 73 7.37 4.22 15.23
C ARG A 73 7.30 4.99 13.91
N GLN A 74 8.32 4.81 13.09
CA GLN A 74 8.34 5.23 11.68
C GLN A 74 8.55 4.01 10.77
N ALA A 75 8.06 4.10 9.54
CA ALA A 75 8.21 3.05 8.53
C ALA A 75 8.05 3.62 7.12
N SER A 76 8.59 2.91 6.13
CA SER A 76 8.19 3.05 4.73
C SER A 76 6.95 2.20 4.49
N VAL A 77 5.84 2.79 4.05
CA VAL A 77 4.54 2.11 4.00
C VAL A 77 4.00 2.03 2.58
N LEU A 78 3.61 0.82 2.16
CA LEU A 78 2.99 0.55 0.87
C LEU A 78 1.59 -0.03 1.06
N ILE A 79 0.58 0.64 0.54
CA ILE A 79 -0.80 0.14 0.44
C ILE A 79 -1.04 -0.38 -0.96
N LEU A 80 -1.43 -1.65 -1.07
CA LEU A 80 -1.90 -2.27 -2.30
C LEU A 80 -3.39 -2.61 -2.14
N ARG A 81 -4.17 -2.29 -3.17
CA ARG A 81 -5.61 -2.52 -3.17
C ARG A 81 -6.07 -3.07 -4.51
N GLU A 82 -6.88 -4.12 -4.47
CA GLU A 82 -7.64 -4.60 -5.60
C GLU A 82 -9.13 -4.41 -5.35
N ALA A 83 -9.80 -3.69 -6.24
CA ALA A 83 -11.26 -3.60 -6.29
C ALA A 83 -11.78 -4.62 -7.31
N TYR A 84 -12.68 -5.50 -6.87
CA TYR A 84 -13.24 -6.58 -7.70
C TYR A 84 -14.64 -6.23 -8.23
N PRO A 85 -15.11 -6.91 -9.30
CA PRO A 85 -16.47 -6.73 -9.80
C PRO A 85 -17.50 -6.91 -8.68
N GLY A 86 -18.50 -6.03 -8.64
CA GLY A 86 -19.47 -5.96 -7.55
C GLY A 86 -19.08 -5.01 -6.40
N TYR A 87 -17.92 -4.35 -6.48
CA TYR A 87 -17.62 -3.19 -5.63
C TYR A 87 -18.46 -1.98 -6.04
N ILE A 88 -19.12 -1.33 -5.07
CA ILE A 88 -19.82 -0.07 -5.25
C ILE A 88 -18.90 1.06 -4.74
N PRO A 89 -18.49 2.04 -5.58
CA PRO A 89 -17.61 3.13 -5.16
C PRO A 89 -18.24 4.05 -4.10
N VAL A 90 -17.99 3.77 -2.81
CA VAL A 90 -18.45 4.60 -1.68
C VAL A 90 -17.48 5.73 -1.29
N GLY A 91 -16.57 6.06 -2.21
CA GLY A 91 -15.63 7.17 -2.08
C GLY A 91 -14.47 6.94 -1.10
N VAL A 92 -13.86 8.05 -0.69
CA VAL A 92 -12.62 8.12 0.10
C VAL A 92 -12.75 7.47 1.48
N TRP A 93 -13.97 7.42 2.02
CA TRP A 93 -14.27 6.78 3.29
C TRP A 93 -13.90 5.29 3.31
N ASN A 94 -14.10 4.56 2.19
CA ASN A 94 -13.76 3.14 2.10
C ASN A 94 -12.28 2.89 2.41
N VAL A 95 -11.40 3.68 1.79
CA VAL A 95 -9.95 3.58 1.98
C VAL A 95 -9.61 3.86 3.44
N ARG A 96 -10.13 4.97 3.99
CA ARG A 96 -9.83 5.39 5.35
C ARG A 96 -10.20 4.33 6.39
N GLU A 97 -11.44 3.84 6.34
CA GLU A 97 -11.93 2.89 7.34
C GLU A 97 -11.36 1.48 7.14
N SER A 98 -11.18 1.02 5.90
CA SER A 98 -10.54 -0.27 5.63
C SER A 98 -9.11 -0.29 6.16
N VAL A 99 -8.33 0.74 5.84
CA VAL A 99 -6.92 0.86 6.28
C VAL A 99 -6.85 0.93 7.80
N ARG A 100 -7.65 1.79 8.46
CA ARG A 100 -7.71 1.84 9.94
C ARG A 100 -8.06 0.50 10.56
N ASN A 101 -9.07 -0.19 10.02
CA ASN A 101 -9.51 -1.46 10.56
C ASN A 101 -8.41 -2.53 10.45
N ILE A 102 -7.71 -2.58 9.31
CA ILE A 102 -6.58 -3.50 9.11
C ILE A 102 -5.44 -3.19 10.08
N LEU A 103 -5.10 -1.91 10.23
CA LEU A 103 -3.99 -1.46 11.08
C LEU A 103 -4.25 -1.65 12.59
N ARG A 104 -5.51 -1.61 13.02
CA ARG A 104 -5.90 -1.97 14.40
C ARG A 104 -5.80 -3.46 14.69
N GLY A 105 -5.79 -4.29 13.65
CA GLY A 105 -5.62 -5.73 13.78
C GLY A 105 -4.20 -6.12 14.19
N ARG A 106 -4.00 -7.42 14.47
CA ARG A 106 -2.66 -7.95 14.75
C ARG A 106 -1.89 -8.09 13.42
N PRO A 107 -0.73 -7.42 13.25
CA PRO A 107 0.07 -7.57 12.05
C PRO A 107 0.78 -8.92 12.04
N GLU A 108 1.03 -9.42 10.83
CA GLU A 108 1.98 -10.52 10.61
C GLU A 108 3.39 -9.93 10.52
N ILE A 109 4.30 -10.43 11.36
CA ILE A 109 5.68 -9.96 11.44
C ILE A 109 6.54 -10.95 10.66
N LEU A 110 7.24 -10.45 9.64
CA LEU A 110 8.07 -11.24 8.74
C LEU A 110 9.50 -10.75 8.75
N SER A 111 10.43 -11.62 8.36
CA SER A 111 11.87 -11.35 8.43
C SER A 111 12.41 -10.63 7.20
N SER A 112 11.70 -10.70 6.06
CA SER A 112 12.16 -10.12 4.80
C SER A 112 11.03 -9.61 3.91
N LEU A 113 11.38 -8.69 3.01
CA LEU A 113 10.45 -8.22 1.98
C LEU A 113 10.02 -9.35 1.03
N ASP A 114 10.89 -10.32 0.75
CA ASP A 114 10.56 -11.48 -0.09
C ASP A 114 9.45 -12.33 0.53
N GLU A 115 9.50 -12.57 1.85
CA GLU A 115 8.41 -13.23 2.59
C GLU A 115 7.10 -12.45 2.49
N CYS A 116 7.15 -11.12 2.67
CA CYS A 116 5.98 -10.26 2.50
C CYS A 116 5.37 -10.42 1.09
N LEU A 117 6.21 -10.36 0.04
CA LEU A 117 5.76 -10.47 -1.34
C LEU A 117 5.21 -11.86 -1.69
N LYS A 118 5.71 -12.93 -1.06
CA LYS A 118 5.15 -14.28 -1.17
C LYS A 118 3.71 -14.35 -0.64
N ILE A 119 3.43 -13.71 0.50
CA ILE A 119 2.07 -13.64 1.06
C ILE A 119 1.17 -12.78 0.17
N VAL A 120 1.64 -11.61 -0.26
CA VAL A 120 0.89 -10.72 -1.16
C VAL A 120 0.49 -11.46 -2.44
N ARG A 121 1.39 -12.24 -3.03
CA ARG A 121 1.13 -13.06 -4.23
C ARG A 121 0.02 -14.10 -4.02
N GLY A 122 -0.14 -14.64 -2.81
CA GLY A 122 -1.22 -15.58 -2.49
C GLY A 122 -2.54 -14.90 -2.12
N TRP A 123 -2.49 -13.61 -1.76
CA TRP A 123 -3.64 -12.85 -1.27
C TRP A 123 -4.33 -12.01 -2.37
N LEU A 124 -3.52 -11.32 -3.18
CA LEU A 124 -3.96 -10.49 -4.29
C LEU A 124 -4.01 -11.32 -5.59
N SER A 125 -4.98 -11.04 -6.45
CA SER A 125 -5.21 -11.79 -7.69
C SER A 125 -4.27 -11.36 -8.83
N LEU A 126 -3.83 -10.10 -8.84
CA LEU A 126 -2.93 -9.59 -9.87
C LEU A 126 -1.51 -10.14 -9.65
N PRO A 127 -0.79 -10.49 -10.75
CA PRO A 127 0.58 -10.98 -10.64
C PRO A 127 1.49 -10.01 -9.89
N ILE A 128 2.34 -10.53 -9.00
CA ILE A 128 3.25 -9.69 -8.21
C ILE A 128 4.16 -8.79 -9.06
N LYS A 129 4.53 -9.25 -10.27
CA LYS A 129 5.30 -8.46 -11.24
C LYS A 129 4.62 -7.15 -11.59
N LEU A 130 3.29 -7.13 -11.66
CA LEU A 130 2.51 -5.93 -11.96
C LEU A 130 2.64 -4.90 -10.84
N TRP A 131 2.55 -5.33 -9.58
CA TRP A 131 2.79 -4.47 -8.41
C TRP A 131 4.22 -3.95 -8.37
N MET A 132 5.22 -4.81 -8.59
CA MET A 132 6.63 -4.41 -8.65
C MET A 132 6.91 -3.39 -9.76
N ASN A 133 6.27 -3.55 -10.92
CA ASN A 133 6.44 -2.63 -12.05
C ASN A 133 5.79 -1.26 -11.80
N ASN A 134 4.74 -1.18 -10.98
CA ASN A 134 4.05 0.08 -10.67
C ASN A 134 4.55 0.75 -9.39
N SER A 135 5.13 0.00 -8.45
CA SER A 135 5.61 0.53 -7.17
C SER A 135 7.00 1.16 -7.28
N ARG A 136 7.12 2.40 -6.80
CA ARG A 136 8.41 3.06 -6.56
C ARG A 136 9.08 2.53 -5.30
N LEU A 137 8.35 2.29 -4.20
CA LEU A 137 8.94 1.79 -2.95
C LEU A 137 9.58 0.42 -3.14
N LEU A 138 8.91 -0.52 -3.81
CA LEU A 138 9.45 -1.85 -4.07
C LEU A 138 10.69 -1.77 -4.97
N LYS A 139 10.68 -0.92 -6.00
CA LYS A 139 11.85 -0.71 -6.85
C LYS A 139 13.01 -0.11 -6.06
N THR A 140 12.77 0.88 -5.22
CA THR A 140 13.82 1.48 -4.37
C THR A 140 14.39 0.44 -3.43
N LYS A 141 13.56 -0.32 -2.70
CA LYS A 141 14.02 -1.37 -1.78
C LYS A 141 14.71 -2.55 -2.47
N ALA A 142 14.39 -2.82 -3.74
CA ALA A 142 15.07 -3.86 -4.52
C ALA A 142 16.46 -3.46 -5.03
N HIS A 143 16.73 -2.16 -5.22
CA HIS A 143 18.00 -1.67 -5.76
C HIS A 143 18.88 -0.95 -4.73
N GLN A 144 18.31 -0.52 -3.61
CA GLN A 144 19.00 0.28 -2.59
C GLN A 144 19.17 -0.53 -1.30
N MET A 145 20.43 -0.75 -0.91
CA MET A 145 20.81 -1.33 0.37
C MET A 145 21.05 -0.21 1.40
N SER A 146 20.74 -0.48 2.67
CA SER A 146 21.10 0.44 3.76
C SER A 146 22.58 0.35 4.10
N LEU A 147 23.16 1.42 4.66
CA LEU A 147 24.56 1.39 5.10
C LEU A 147 24.80 0.35 6.20
N GLU A 148 23.78 0.06 7.03
CA GLU A 148 23.83 -0.97 8.07
C GLU A 148 24.12 -2.37 7.51
N GLU A 149 23.67 -2.67 6.29
CA GLU A 149 23.96 -3.95 5.62
C GLU A 149 25.43 -4.11 5.23
N PHE A 150 26.22 -3.03 5.18
CA PHE A 150 27.66 -3.08 4.95
C PHE A 150 28.48 -3.11 6.25
N LEU A 151 27.85 -2.89 7.39
CA LEU A 151 28.48 -2.89 8.71
C LEU A 151 28.37 -4.25 9.43
N LEU A 152 27.55 -5.16 8.90
CA LEU A 152 27.33 -6.54 9.36
C LEU A 152 28.10 -7.53 8.47
#